data_AF-A0A934V9A6-F1
#
_entry.id   AF-A0A934V9A6-F1
#
_cell.length_a   1.000
_cell.length_b   1.000
_cell.length_c   1.000
_cell.angle_alpha   90.00
_cell.angle_beta   90.00
_cell.angle_gamma   90.00
#
_symmetry.space_group_name_H-M   'P 1'
#
loop_
_entity.id
_entity.type
_entity.pdbx_description
1 polymer ?
#
loop_
_entity_poly.entity_id
_entity_poly.type
_entity_poly.pdbx_seq_one_letter_code
_entity_poly.pdbx_strand_id
1 'polypeptide(L)'
;EETLARLDLCELAERKLRTLSGGEQQRAVLARVLAQQTRVLLLDEPTTGLDIGHAQALLERLDRLRREDGTTVVSTLHDLTFAAQ
;
A
#
# COMPACT_ATOMS: atom_id res chain seq x y z
N GLU A 1 -9.69 1.40 -13.00
CA GLU A 1 -10.72 1.65 -11.98
C GLU A 1 -10.66 0.64 -10.84
N GLU A 2 -10.63 -0.66 -11.12
CA GLU A 2 -10.57 -1.71 -10.09
C GLU A 2 -9.47 -1.50 -9.03
N THR A 3 -8.23 -1.20 -9.44
CA THR A 3 -7.12 -0.96 -8.51
C THR A 3 -7.31 0.28 -7.63
N LEU A 4 -7.93 1.33 -8.16
CA LEU A 4 -8.23 2.54 -7.37
C LEU A 4 -9.31 2.26 -6.33
N ALA A 5 -10.33 1.46 -6.69
CA ALA A 5 -11.38 1.05 -5.77
C ALA A 5 -10.82 0.18 -4.63
N ARG A 6 -9.94 -0.78 -4.94
CA ARG A 6 -9.29 -1.67 -3.95
C ARG A 6 -8.46 -0.91 -2.91
N LEU A 7 -8.06 0.31 -3.21
CA LEU A 7 -7.21 1.14 -2.36
C LEU A 7 -7.91 2.42 -1.88
N ASP A 8 -9.23 2.51 -2.00
CA ASP A 8 -10.06 3.67 -1.61
C ASP A 8 -9.55 5.02 -2.19
N LEU A 9 -9.25 5.03 -3.50
CA LEU A 9 -8.70 6.19 -4.23
C LEU A 9 -9.64 6.73 -5.32
N CYS A 10 -10.82 6.15 -5.56
CA CYS A 10 -11.71 6.56 -6.64
C CYS A 10 -12.02 8.07 -6.60
N GLU A 11 -12.41 8.58 -5.44
CA GLU A 11 -12.73 10.01 -5.22
C GLU A 11 -11.52 10.94 -5.37
N LEU A 12 -10.31 10.37 -5.44
CA LEU A 12 -9.05 11.10 -5.51
C LEU A 12 -8.43 11.06 -6.92
N ALA A 13 -9.05 10.36 -7.88
CA ALA A 13 -8.46 10.07 -9.19
C ALA A 13 -8.00 11.32 -9.96
N GLU A 14 -8.76 12.41 -9.85
CA GLU A 14 -8.48 13.69 -10.54
C GLU A 14 -7.62 14.66 -9.71
N ARG A 15 -7.29 14.31 -8.45
CA ARG A 15 -6.50 15.18 -7.58
C ARG A 15 -5.01 15.07 -7.93
N LYS A 16 -4.31 16.21 -7.92
CA LYS A 16 -2.85 16.24 -8.09
C LYS A 16 -2.17 15.51 -6.94
N LEU A 17 -1.33 14.52 -7.23
CA LEU A 17 -0.57 13.72 -6.24
C LEU A 17 0.01 14.54 -5.06
N ARG A 18 0.62 15.69 -5.34
CA ARG A 18 1.21 16.58 -4.32
C ARG A 18 0.23 17.18 -3.31
N THR A 19 -1.08 17.13 -3.57
CA THR A 19 -2.12 17.66 -2.68
C THR A 19 -2.75 16.57 -1.81
N LEU A 20 -2.34 15.32 -2.01
CA LEU A 20 -2.79 14.18 -1.22
C LEU A 20 -2.03 14.11 0.11
N SER A 21 -2.67 13.56 1.14
CA SER A 21 -2.01 13.23 2.41
C SER A 21 -0.92 12.17 2.21
N GLY A 22 0.00 12.00 3.18
CA GLY A 22 1.05 10.98 3.08
C GLY A 22 0.50 9.57 2.83
N GLY A 23 -0.53 9.16 3.58
CA GLY A 23 -1.19 7.88 3.40
C GLY A 23 -1.94 7.75 2.05
N GLU A 24 -2.53 8.84 1.54
CA GLU A 24 -3.13 8.85 0.20
C GLU A 24 -2.07 8.72 -0.91
N GLN A 25 -0.95 9.44 -0.80
CA GLN A 25 0.17 9.33 -1.75
C GLN A 25 0.72 7.91 -1.77
N GLN A 26 0.86 7.30 -0.60
CA GLN A 26 1.35 5.94 -0.48
C GLN A 26 0.40 4.92 -1.12
N ARG A 27 -0.90 5.03 -0.87
CA ARG A 27 -1.91 4.19 -1.56
C ARG A 27 -1.86 4.41 -3.07
N ALA A 28 -1.67 5.64 -3.54
CA ALA A 28 -1.53 5.94 -4.96
C ALA A 28 -0.28 5.29 -5.58
N VAL A 29 0.85 5.26 -4.84
CA VAL A 29 2.06 4.54 -5.24
C VAL A 29 1.78 3.04 -5.33
N LEU A 30 1.11 2.44 -4.34
CA LEU A 30 0.74 1.03 -4.36
C LEU A 30 -0.19 0.72 -5.55
N ALA A 31 -1.19 1.58 -5.80
CA ALA A 31 -2.10 1.45 -6.94
C ALA A 31 -1.35 1.41 -8.27
N ARG A 32 -0.35 2.29 -8.43
CA ARG A 32 0.51 2.30 -9.63
C ARG A 32 1.28 1.00 -9.82
N VAL A 33 1.76 0.37 -8.74
CA VAL A 33 2.50 -0.89 -8.84
C VAL A 33 1.58 -2.07 -9.15
N LEU A 34 0.39 -2.09 -8.55
CA LEU A 34 -0.61 -3.12 -8.81
C LEU A 34 -1.20 -3.06 -10.21
N ALA A 35 -1.39 -1.85 -10.76
CA ALA A 35 -1.85 -1.67 -12.13
C ALA A 35 -0.89 -2.30 -13.18
N GLN A 36 0.37 -2.54 -12.81
CA GLN A 36 1.36 -3.21 -13.66
C GLN A 36 1.27 -4.75 -13.59
N GLN A 37 0.35 -5.31 -12.80
CA GLN A 37 0.22 -6.76 -12.58
C GLN A 37 1.52 -7.41 -12.10
N THR A 38 2.26 -6.68 -11.25
CA THR A 38 3.57 -7.10 -10.75
C THR A 38 3.43 -8.31 -9.83
N ARG A 39 4.26 -9.34 -10.00
CA ARG A 39 4.24 -10.55 -9.17
C ARG A 39 5.06 -10.46 -7.88
N VAL A 40 5.99 -9.51 -7.82
CA VAL A 40 6.89 -9.30 -6.67
C VAL A 40 6.92 -7.82 -6.31
N LEU A 41 6.63 -7.51 -5.07
CA LEU A 41 6.67 -6.17 -4.51
C LEU A 41 7.81 -6.08 -3.49
N LEU A 42 8.74 -5.15 -3.72
CA LEU A 42 9.82 -4.83 -2.79
C LEU A 42 9.50 -3.50 -2.11
N LEU A 43 9.40 -3.51 -0.79
CA LEU A 43 9.04 -2.34 0.02
C LEU A 43 10.14 -2.02 1.01
N ASP A 44 10.69 -0.83 0.92
CA ASP A 44 11.64 -0.34 1.92
C ASP A 44 10.90 0.52 2.94
N GLU A 45 10.83 0.04 4.18
CA GLU A 45 10.14 0.68 5.31
C GLU A 45 8.77 1.29 4.98
N PRO A 46 7.80 0.50 4.47
CA PRO A 46 6.57 1.06 3.94
C PRO A 46 5.66 1.67 5.02
N THR A 47 5.94 1.47 6.30
CA THR A 47 5.19 2.07 7.41
C THR A 47 5.78 3.39 7.91
N THR A 48 6.90 3.86 7.36
CA THR A 48 7.58 5.06 7.84
C THR A 48 6.74 6.31 7.63
N GLY A 49 6.60 7.10 8.71
CA GLY A 49 5.79 8.32 8.71
C GLY A 49 4.28 8.10 8.81
N LEU A 50 3.81 6.85 8.95
CA LEU A 50 2.42 6.53 9.27
C LEU A 50 2.22 6.41 10.77
N ASP A 51 1.05 6.83 11.27
CA ASP A 51 0.60 6.41 12.59
C ASP A 51 0.22 4.92 12.60
N ILE A 52 0.02 4.37 13.80
CA ILE A 52 -0.22 2.94 14.02
C ILE A 52 -1.44 2.45 13.21
N GLY A 53 -2.52 3.22 13.16
CA GLY A 53 -3.74 2.82 12.46
C GLY A 53 -3.53 2.74 10.95
N HIS A 54 -2.86 3.75 10.37
CA HIS A 54 -2.55 3.75 8.94
C HIS A 54 -1.52 2.67 8.56
N ALA A 55 -0.54 2.40 9.43
CA ALA A 55 0.44 1.33 9.22
C ALA A 55 -0.23 -0.05 9.21
N GLN A 56 -1.11 -0.35 10.16
CA GLN A 56 -1.90 -1.59 10.18
C GLN A 56 -2.75 -1.72 8.92
N ALA A 57 -3.49 -0.67 8.56
CA ALA A 57 -4.34 -0.67 7.38
C ALA A 57 -3.54 -0.84 6.07
N LEU A 58 -2.28 -0.45 6.03
CA LEU A 58 -1.40 -0.75 4.90
C LEU A 58 -1.02 -2.24 4.87
N LEU A 59 -0.55 -2.78 5.99
CA LEU A 59 -0.10 -4.18 6.08
C LEU A 59 -1.24 -5.15 5.76
N GLU A 60 -2.46 -4.87 6.24
CA GLU A 60 -3.66 -5.63 5.91
C GLU A 60 -3.97 -5.61 4.40
N ARG A 61 -3.78 -4.47 3.73
CA ARG A 61 -3.94 -4.36 2.27
C ARG A 61 -2.87 -5.19 1.56
N LEU A 62 -1.62 -5.16 2.01
CA LEU A 62 -0.53 -5.96 1.44
C LEU A 62 -0.77 -7.47 1.62
N ASP A 63 -1.24 -7.90 2.79
CA ASP A 63 -1.60 -9.29 3.06
C ASP A 63 -2.77 -9.75 2.16
N ARG A 64 -3.78 -8.88 1.96
CA ARG A 64 -4.87 -9.16 1.02
C ARG A 64 -4.36 -9.35 -0.41
N LEU A 65 -3.49 -8.46 -0.89
CA LEU A 65 -2.86 -8.56 -2.22
C LEU A 65 -2.05 -9.85 -2.38
N ARG A 66 -1.32 -10.25 -1.33
CA ARG A 66 -0.58 -11.52 -1.30
C ARG A 66 -1.52 -12.72 -1.48
N ARG A 67 -2.65 -12.72 -0.78
CA ARG A 67 -3.61 -13.84 -0.76
C ARG A 67 -4.48 -13.91 -2.02
N GLU A 68 -4.98 -12.77 -2.50
CA GLU A 68 -5.91 -12.69 -3.63
C GLU A 68 -5.19 -12.78 -4.98
N ASP A 69 -4.06 -12.08 -5.12
CA ASP A 69 -3.41 -11.90 -6.43
C ASP A 69 -2.18 -12.81 -6.61
N GLY A 70 -1.81 -13.58 -5.57
CA GLY A 70 -0.59 -14.40 -5.58
C GLY A 70 0.69 -13.56 -5.61
N THR A 71 0.62 -12.29 -5.20
CA THR A 71 1.77 -11.38 -5.19
C THR A 71 2.73 -11.76 -4.06
N THR A 72 4.02 -11.87 -4.36
CA THR A 72 5.06 -12.00 -3.34
C THR A 72 5.43 -10.61 -2.82
N VAL A 73 5.41 -10.43 -1.50
CA VAL A 73 5.81 -9.16 -0.86
C VAL A 73 7.07 -9.40 -0.04
N VAL A 74 8.09 -8.58 -0.28
CA VAL A 74 9.31 -8.52 0.53
C VAL A 74 9.40 -7.11 1.10
N SER A 75 9.46 -6.99 2.41
CA SER A 75 9.52 -5.70 3.09
C SER A 75 10.64 -5.66 4.12
N THR A 76 11.29 -4.51 4.24
CA THR A 76 12.07 -4.15 5.43
C THR A 76 11.15 -3.45 6.42
N LEU A 77 11.32 -3.73 7.72
CA LEU A 77 10.52 -3.14 8.79
C LEU A 77 11.43 -2.87 10.00
N HIS A 78 11.19 -1.76 10.70
CA HIS A 78 11.91 -1.38 11.92
C HIS A 78 11.17 -1.74 13.21
N ASP A 79 9.89 -2.08 13.11
CA ASP A 79 9.05 -2.46 14.25
C ASP A 79 8.71 -3.95 14.19
N LEU A 80 9.12 -4.70 15.22
CA LEU A 80 8.88 -6.14 15.33
C LEU A 80 7.40 -6.48 15.49
N THR A 81 6.59 -5.57 16.03
CA THR A 81 5.14 -5.74 16.16
C THR A 81 4.50 -5.85 14.78
N PHE A 82 4.93 -5.00 13.84
CA PHE A 82 4.48 -5.07 12.45
C PHE A 82 5.06 -6.27 11.72
N ALA A 83 6.30 -6.67 12.02
CA ALA A 83 6.91 -7.85 11.40
C ALA A 83 6.25 -9.18 11.81
N ALA A 84 5.57 -9.21 12.96
CA ALA A 84 4.87 -10.39 13.46
C ALA A 84 3.43 -10.55 12.92
N GLN A 85 2.93 -9.59 12.13
CA GLN A 85 1.61 -9.65 11.49
C GLN A 85 1.66 -10.36 10.14
#